data_AF-A0A2V9V5V7-F1
#
_entry.id   AF-A0A2V9V5V7-F1
#
_cell.length_a   1.000
_cell.length_b   1.000
_cell.length_c   1.000
_cell.angle_alpha   90.00
_cell.angle_beta   90.00
_cell.angle_gamma   90.00
#
_symmetry.space_group_name_H-M   'P 1'
#
loop_
_entity.id
_entity.type
_entity.pdbx_description
1 polymer ?
#
loop_
_entity_poly.entity_id
_entity_poly.type
_entity_poly.pdbx_seq_one_letter_code
_entity_poly.pdbx_strand_id
1 'polypeptide(L)'
;MAWRLSLTLVAKGARVRAYDPVAIPEARLELNGTVHYCETPYAAAEGMDALVVGTGWPEFRGLDFDRIKHLLKRPVIVDTKNLLDSVRLRAMGFEYVGVGRR
;
A
#
# COMPACT_ATOMS: atom_id res chain seq x y z
N MET A 1 -9.66 -0.01 10.31
CA MET A 1 -10.09 -0.71 9.08
C MET A 1 -9.52 0.04 7.88
N ALA A 2 -8.90 -0.64 6.92
CA ALA A 2 -8.13 -0.01 5.84
C ALA A 2 -9.01 0.67 4.76
N TRP A 3 -10.28 0.30 4.63
CA TRP A 3 -11.19 0.90 3.63
C TRP A 3 -11.44 2.40 3.88
N ARG A 4 -11.49 2.87 5.14
CA ARG A 4 -11.65 4.30 5.45
C ARG A 4 -10.50 5.16 4.93
N LEU A 5 -9.28 4.61 4.96
CA LEU A 5 -8.11 5.26 4.38
C LEU A 5 -8.29 5.42 2.88
N SER A 6 -8.70 4.35 2.18
CA SER A 6 -8.98 4.39 0.75
C SER A 6 -10.02 5.45 0.38
N LEU A 7 -11.15 5.50 1.09
CA LEU A 7 -12.19 6.52 0.87
C LEU A 7 -11.65 7.95 1.09
N THR A 8 -10.83 8.17 2.12
CA THR A 8 -10.25 9.48 2.40
C THR A 8 -9.31 9.94 1.29
N LEU A 9 -8.49 9.02 0.75
CA LEU A 9 -7.59 9.30 -0.36
C LEU A 9 -8.38 9.64 -1.63
N VAL A 10 -9.43 8.87 -1.95
CA VAL A 10 -10.29 9.13 -3.11
C VAL A 10 -11.02 10.46 -2.97
N ALA A 11 -11.54 10.78 -1.77
CA ALA A 11 -12.18 12.07 -1.50
C ALA A 11 -11.22 13.27 -1.65
N LYS A 12 -9.91 13.04 -1.57
CA LYS A 12 -8.86 14.03 -1.85
C LYS A 12 -8.37 14.02 -3.30
N GLY A 13 -9.02 13.27 -4.19
CA GLY A 13 -8.72 13.20 -5.62
C GLY A 13 -7.68 12.14 -6.02
N ALA A 14 -7.25 11.27 -5.11
CA ALA A 14 -6.31 10.21 -5.44
C ALA A 14 -6.98 9.06 -6.22
N ARG A 15 -6.22 8.47 -7.15
CA ARG A 15 -6.58 7.16 -7.73
C ARG A 15 -6.04 6.07 -6.81
N VAL A 16 -6.92 5.19 -6.32
CA VAL A 16 -6.54 4.15 -5.37
C VAL A 16 -6.65 2.77 -6.03
N ARG A 17 -5.55 2.03 -5.97
CA ARG A 17 -5.50 0.59 -6.22
C ARG A 17 -5.36 -0.15 -4.89
N ALA A 18 -6.09 -1.24 -4.72
CA ALA A 18 -6.11 -2.00 -3.49
C ALA A 18 -5.87 -3.49 -3.75
N TYR A 19 -5.01 -4.08 -2.94
CA TYR A 19 -4.83 -5.53 -2.83
C TYR A 19 -4.98 -5.91 -1.36
N ASP A 20 -5.69 -6.99 -1.11
CA ASP A 20 -5.71 -7.65 0.19
C ASP A 20 -5.84 -9.16 -0.06
N PRO A 21 -5.03 -10.01 0.59
CA PRO A 21 -5.07 -11.46 0.38
C PRO A 21 -6.41 -12.11 0.75
N VAL A 22 -7.19 -11.47 1.64
CA VAL A 22 -8.40 -12.07 2.21
C VAL A 22 -9.60 -11.15 2.06
N ALA A 23 -9.45 -9.87 2.37
CA ALA A 23 -10.58 -8.96 2.62
C ALA A 23 -11.13 -8.24 1.37
N ILE A 24 -10.78 -8.66 0.15
CA ILE A 24 -11.31 -8.05 -1.09
C ILE A 24 -12.84 -8.20 -1.19
N PRO A 25 -13.46 -9.36 -0.94
CA PRO A 25 -14.91 -9.51 -1.01
C PRO A 25 -15.66 -8.54 -0.09
N GLU A 26 -15.23 -8.42 1.16
CA GLU A 26 -15.82 -7.52 2.15
C GLU A 26 -15.54 -6.06 1.80
N ALA A 27 -14.32 -5.73 1.36
CA ALA A 27 -13.98 -4.38 0.94
C ALA A 27 -14.84 -3.91 -0.24
N ARG A 28 -15.24 -4.80 -1.16
CA ARG A 28 -16.12 -4.47 -2.29
C ARG A 28 -17.49 -3.98 -1.84
N LEU A 29 -18.03 -4.53 -0.75
CA LEU A 29 -19.31 -4.08 -0.18
C LEU A 29 -19.21 -2.66 0.37
N GLU A 30 -18.12 -2.34 1.06
CA GLU A 30 -17.91 -1.04 1.69
C GLU A 30 -17.45 0.06 0.72
N LEU A 31 -16.62 -0.29 -0.26
CA LEU A 31 -16.02 0.67 -1.18
C LEU A 31 -16.82 0.80 -2.48
N ASN A 32 -17.75 -0.11 -2.79
CA ASN A 32 -18.69 -0.01 -3.91
C ASN A 32 -18.11 0.56 -5.22
N GLY A 33 -16.98 0.02 -5.68
CA GLY A 33 -16.33 0.44 -6.94
C GLY A 33 -15.48 1.73 -6.87
N THR A 34 -15.33 2.34 -5.69
CA THR A 34 -14.54 3.57 -5.47
C THR A 34 -13.03 3.37 -5.64
N VAL A 35 -12.56 2.11 -5.62
CA VAL A 35 -11.16 1.74 -5.81
C VAL A 35 -11.01 0.65 -6.87
N HIS A 36 -9.84 0.57 -7.48
CA HIS A 36 -9.48 -0.52 -8.38
C HIS A 36 -8.83 -1.68 -7.62
N TYR A 37 -9.47 -2.84 -7.61
CA TYR A 37 -8.92 -4.03 -6.96
C TYR A 37 -7.89 -4.72 -7.85
N CYS A 38 -6.77 -5.12 -7.27
CA CYS A 38 -5.68 -5.81 -7.93
C CYS A 38 -5.58 -7.25 -7.42
N GLU A 39 -5.07 -8.16 -8.25
CA GLU A 39 -4.87 -9.57 -7.89
C GLU A 39 -3.53 -9.81 -7.18
N THR A 40 -2.59 -8.85 -7.28
CA THR A 40 -1.27 -8.95 -6.65
C THR A 40 -0.87 -7.60 -6.04
N PRO A 41 0.01 -7.61 -5.01
CA PRO A 41 0.55 -6.37 -4.45
C PRO A 41 1.41 -5.60 -5.47
N TYR A 42 2.03 -6.32 -6.42
CA TYR A 42 2.82 -5.71 -7.49
C TYR A 42 1.95 -4.93 -8.48
N ALA A 43 0.80 -5.47 -8.89
CA ALA A 43 -0.16 -4.76 -9.73
C ALA A 43 -0.74 -3.52 -9.03
N ALA A 44 -0.88 -3.56 -7.70
CA ALA A 44 -1.29 -2.41 -6.91
C ALA A 44 -0.23 -1.30 -6.90
N ALA A 45 1.07 -1.63 -7.01
CA ALA A 45 2.17 -0.67 -7.05
C ALA A 45 2.43 -0.06 -8.45
N GLU A 46 2.13 -0.79 -9.52
CA GLU A 46 2.50 -0.42 -10.89
C GLU A 46 2.01 0.97 -11.32
N GLY A 47 2.95 1.87 -11.59
CA GLY A 47 2.70 3.24 -12.03
C GLY A 47 2.07 4.15 -10.97
N MET A 48 1.98 3.72 -9.71
CA MET A 48 1.46 4.53 -8.60
C MET A 48 2.56 5.41 -7.99
N ASP A 49 2.15 6.50 -7.35
CA ASP A 49 3.08 7.48 -6.76
C ASP A 49 3.61 7.07 -5.37
N ALA A 50 2.87 6.22 -4.66
CA ALA A 50 3.24 5.71 -3.34
C ALA A 50 2.53 4.38 -3.06
N LEU A 51 3.13 3.56 -2.20
CA LEU A 51 2.52 2.35 -1.64
C LEU A 51 2.11 2.62 -0.18
N VAL A 52 0.90 2.19 0.21
CA VAL A 52 0.42 2.34 1.58
C VAL A 52 0.07 0.98 2.19
N VAL A 53 0.69 0.65 3.32
CA VAL A 53 0.37 -0.56 4.10
C VAL A 53 -0.77 -0.23 5.06
N GLY A 54 -1.99 -0.64 4.69
CA GLY A 54 -3.21 -0.41 5.47
C GLY A 54 -3.60 -1.55 6.42
N THR A 55 -3.10 -2.76 6.17
CA THR A 55 -3.39 -3.99 6.94
C THR A 55 -2.10 -4.68 7.36
N GLY A 56 -2.18 -5.48 8.43
CA GLY A 56 -1.01 -6.09 9.08
C GLY A 56 -0.68 -7.50 8.58
N TRP A 57 -1.01 -7.84 7.34
CA TRP A 57 -0.82 -9.20 6.82
C TRP A 57 0.67 -9.57 6.78
N PRO A 58 1.11 -10.65 7.44
CA PRO A 58 2.53 -10.99 7.54
C PRO A 58 3.24 -11.18 6.19
N GLU A 59 2.53 -11.63 5.17
CA GLU A 59 3.02 -11.81 3.80
C GLU A 59 3.64 -10.54 3.21
N PHE A 60 3.17 -9.35 3.62
CA PHE A 60 3.71 -8.09 3.11
C PHE A 60 5.16 -7.86 3.51
N ARG A 61 5.65 -8.53 4.57
CA ARG A 61 7.08 -8.49 4.95
C ARG A 61 7.98 -9.19 3.94
N GLY A 62 7.45 -10.16 3.20
CA GLY A 62 8.19 -10.99 2.25
C GLY A 62 8.14 -10.49 0.81
N LEU A 63 7.59 -9.30 0.56
CA LEU A 63 7.50 -8.76 -0.81
C LEU A 63 8.88 -8.44 -1.37
N ASP A 64 9.00 -8.56 -2.69
CA ASP A 64 10.16 -8.08 -3.43
C ASP A 64 10.11 -6.55 -3.54
N PHE A 65 10.78 -5.88 -2.61
CA PHE A 65 10.83 -4.42 -2.57
C PHE A 65 11.70 -3.81 -3.66
N ASP A 66 12.66 -4.55 -4.23
CA ASP A 66 13.41 -4.07 -5.40
C ASP A 66 12.48 -4.00 -6.61
N ARG A 67 11.65 -5.03 -6.83
CA ARG A 67 10.61 -4.99 -7.85
C ARG A 67 9.61 -3.85 -7.62
N ILE A 68 9.12 -3.68 -6.39
CA ILE A 68 8.19 -2.58 -6.05
C ILE A 68 8.81 -1.22 -6.37
N LYS A 69 10.11 -1.04 -6.07
CA LYS A 69 10.83 0.21 -6.33
C LYS A 69 10.78 0.61 -7.81
N HIS A 70 10.90 -0.37 -8.72
CA HIS A 70 10.84 -0.15 -10.17
C HIS A 70 9.42 0.04 -10.70
N LEU A 71 8.41 -0.48 -9.98
CA LEU A 71 7.01 -0.36 -10.36
C LEU A 71 6.41 1.00 -9.99
N LEU A 72 6.84 1.59 -8.87
CA LEU A 72 6.36 2.90 -8.45
C LEU A 72 7.01 4.03 -9.26
N LYS A 73 6.27 5.12 -9.48
CA LYS A 73 6.83 6.36 -10.06
C LYS A 73 7.85 7.02 -9.14
N ARG A 74 7.62 6.88 -7.82
CA ARG A 74 8.49 7.37 -6.76
C ARG A 74 8.56 6.29 -5.67
N PRO A 75 9.75 6.00 -5.12
CA PRO A 75 9.89 4.95 -4.12
C PRO A 75 9.40 5.44 -2.74
N VAL A 76 8.10 5.69 -2.59
CA VAL A 76 7.48 6.16 -1.35
C VAL A 76 6.66 5.04 -0.73
N ILE A 77 6.90 4.74 0.53
CA ILE A 77 6.14 3.76 1.33
C ILE A 77 5.60 4.45 2.58
N VAL A 78 4.29 4.37 2.78
CA VAL A 78 3.61 4.76 4.02
C VAL A 78 3.14 3.50 4.75
N ASP A 79 3.71 3.21 5.90
CA ASP A 79 3.41 2.02 6.68
C ASP A 79 2.65 2.38 7.95
N THR A 80 1.31 2.28 7.88
CA THR A 80 0.43 2.59 9.01
C THR A 80 0.46 1.52 10.10
N LYS A 81 1.13 0.40 9.86
CA LYS A 81 1.22 -0.75 10.75
C LYS A 81 2.61 -0.94 11.34
N ASN A 82 3.59 -0.16 10.89
CA ASN A 82 5.00 -0.35 11.22
C ASN A 82 5.42 -1.82 11.03
N LEU A 83 4.89 -2.45 9.98
CA LEU A 83 4.99 -3.86 9.66
C LEU A 83 6.34 -4.20 9.03
N LEU A 84 6.84 -3.28 8.20
CA LEU A 84 8.00 -3.46 7.35
C LEU A 84 9.30 -3.01 8.06
N ASP A 85 10.43 -3.52 7.58
CA ASP A 85 11.74 -3.11 8.06
C ASP A 85 12.10 -1.73 7.49
N SER A 86 11.88 -0.69 8.29
CA SER A 86 12.15 0.69 7.91
C SER A 86 13.63 0.96 7.63
N VAL A 87 14.56 0.29 8.33
CA VAL A 87 16.00 0.49 8.15
C VAL A 87 16.41 -0.05 6.79
N ARG A 88 15.99 -1.28 6.48
CA ARG A 88 16.23 -1.90 5.17
C ARG A 88 15.62 -1.08 4.03
N LEU A 89 14.37 -0.65 4.14
CA LEU A 89 13.70 0.10 3.08
C LEU A 89 14.35 1.46 2.81
N ARG A 90 14.75 2.17 3.88
CA ARG A 90 15.52 3.43 3.73
C ARG A 90 16.87 3.18 3.07
N ALA A 91 17.59 2.11 3.46
CA ALA A 91 18.86 1.73 2.83
C ALA A 91 18.71 1.37 1.35
N MET A 92 17.56 0.79 0.96
CA MET A 92 17.19 0.55 -0.44
C MET A 92 16.80 1.83 -1.20
N GLY A 93 16.73 3.00 -0.54
CA GLY A 93 16.40 4.28 -1.15
C GLY A 93 14.90 4.59 -1.22
N PHE A 94 14.08 3.94 -0.40
CA PHE A 94 12.69 4.36 -0.22
C PHE A 94 12.59 5.56 0.72
N GLU A 95 11.71 6.50 0.37
CA GLU A 95 11.11 7.41 1.34
C GLU A 95 10.09 6.61 2.17
N TYR A 96 10.52 6.16 3.35
CA TYR A 96 9.67 5.41 4.28
C TYR A 96 9.05 6.32 5.34
N VAL A 97 7.74 6.21 5.53
CA VAL A 97 6.97 6.92 6.57
C VAL A 97 6.25 5.90 7.44
N GLY A 98 6.62 5.83 8.72
CA GLY A 98 5.95 5.00 9.72
C GLY A 98 5.18 5.84 10.74
N VAL A 99 4.20 5.24 11.41
CA VAL A 99 3.45 5.93 12.48
C VAL A 99 4.27 5.96 13.76
N GLY A 100 4.49 7.15 14.33
CA GLY A 100 5.28 7.30 15.55
C GLY A 100 6.78 7.02 15.36
N ARG A 101 7.25 7.01 14.10
CA ARG A 101 8.66 6.85 13.74
C ARG A 101 9.11 8.13 13.03
N ARG A 102 10.18 8.76 13.52
CA ARG A 102 10.90 9.81 12.78
C ARG A 102 11.99 9.15 11.95
#